data_AF-A0A1E3NG50-F1
#
_entry.id   AF-A0A1E3NG50-F1
#
_cell.length_a   1.000
_cell.length_b   1.000
_cell.length_c   1.000
_cell.angle_alpha   90.00
_cell.angle_beta   90.00
_cell.angle_gamma   90.00
#
_symmetry.space_group_name_H-M   'P 1'
#
loop_
_entity.id
_entity.type
_entity.pdbx_description
1 polymer ?
#
loop_
_entity_poly.entity_id
_entity_poly.type
_entity_poly.pdbx_seq_one_letter_code
_entity_poly.pdbx_strand_id
1 'polypeptide(L)'
;KQRLFTNDLKSLLFAYGDSQTPNIETIHMLEDAVTSYLVDVIMEANKVRRLQHRNKFQETDLRFALRKDPVKLGRVHDLSTLTKEISKANKMFD
;
A
#
# COMPACT_ATOMS: atom_id res chain seq x y z
N LYS A 1 -16.22 -12.07 6.54
CA LYS A 1 -14.88 -11.59 6.11
C LYS A 1 -14.10 -11.19 7.35
N GLN A 2 -12.85 -11.63 7.48
CA GLN A 2 -11.98 -11.15 8.55
C GLN A 2 -11.66 -9.67 8.30
N ARG A 3 -11.79 -8.83 9.34
CA ARG A 3 -11.39 -7.42 9.29
C ARG A 3 -9.92 -7.33 9.70
N LEU A 4 -9.06 -6.81 8.82
CA LEU A 4 -7.61 -6.75 8.95
C LEU A 4 -7.13 -5.33 9.32
N PHE A 5 -7.84 -4.29 8.90
CA PHE A 5 -7.34 -2.91 8.95
C PHE A 5 -8.07 -2.01 9.95
N THR A 6 -8.98 -2.56 10.76
CA THR A 6 -9.87 -1.77 11.64
C THR A 6 -9.11 -0.79 12.56
N ASN A 7 -8.04 -1.25 13.22
CA ASN A 7 -7.26 -0.38 14.13
C ASN A 7 -6.45 0.68 13.40
N ASP A 8 -5.89 0.33 12.24
CA ASP A 8 -5.12 1.24 11.39
C ASP A 8 -6.04 2.32 10.80
N LEU A 9 -7.21 1.93 10.29
CA LEU A 9 -8.20 2.85 9.74
C LEU A 9 -8.76 3.79 10.81
N LYS A 10 -9.01 3.29 12.03
CA LYS A 10 -9.39 4.15 13.16
C LYS A 10 -8.34 5.21 13.44
N SER A 11 -7.06 4.82 13.48
CA SER A 11 -5.95 5.73 13.74
C SER A 11 -5.77 6.75 12.62
N LEU A 12 -5.92 6.31 11.36
CA LEU A 12 -5.88 7.17 10.19
C LEU A 12 -7.03 8.18 10.19
N LEU A 13 -8.27 7.74 10.40
CA LEU A 13 -9.43 8.62 10.46
C LEU A 13 -9.23 9.75 11.48
N PHE A 14 -8.77 9.40 12.69
CA PHE A 14 -8.43 10.40 13.70
C PHE A 14 -7.33 11.36 13.24
N ALA A 15 -6.25 10.83 12.63
CA ALA A 15 -5.16 11.66 12.11
C ALA A 15 -5.60 12.60 10.96
N TYR A 16 -6.63 12.23 10.21
CA TYR A 16 -7.26 13.04 9.17
C TYR A 16 -8.37 13.97 9.69
N GLY A 17 -8.60 14.02 11.01
CA GLY A 17 -9.51 14.97 11.66
C GLY A 17 -10.89 14.42 12.02
N ASP A 18 -11.12 13.11 11.93
CA ASP A 18 -12.30 12.47 12.49
C ASP A 18 -12.20 12.38 14.04
N SER A 19 -13.26 11.90 14.69
CA SER A 19 -13.33 11.69 16.13
C SER A 19 -12.38 10.59 16.63
N GLN A 20 -12.03 10.63 17.92
CA GLN A 20 -11.20 9.60 18.57
C GLN A 20 -11.85 8.20 18.54
N THR A 21 -13.18 8.16 18.43
CA THR A 21 -13.98 6.95 18.27
C THR A 21 -14.84 7.08 16.99
N PRO A 22 -14.25 6.91 15.80
CA PRO A 22 -14.96 6.99 14.53
C PRO A 22 -16.12 5.99 14.48
N ASN A 23 -17.12 6.30 13.66
CA ASN A 23 -18.24 5.41 13.44
C ASN A 23 -17.75 4.07 12.85
N ILE A 24 -18.19 2.97 13.46
CA ILE A 24 -17.81 1.62 13.06
C ILE A 24 -18.22 1.29 11.62
N GLU A 25 -19.37 1.80 11.16
CA GLU A 25 -19.84 1.60 9.79
C GLU A 25 -18.95 2.31 8.77
N THR A 26 -18.43 3.49 9.11
CA THR A 26 -17.43 4.20 8.29
C THR A 26 -16.15 3.39 8.17
N ILE A 27 -15.66 2.83 9.28
CA ILE A 27 -14.46 1.99 9.28
C ILE A 27 -14.68 0.75 8.41
N HIS A 28 -15.82 0.07 8.55
CA HIS A 28 -16.14 -1.12 7.77
C HIS A 28 -16.24 -0.82 6.27
N MET A 29 -16.91 0.28 5.90
CA MET A 29 -17.04 0.70 4.51
C MET A 29 -15.68 1.03 3.90
N LEU A 30 -14.85 1.80 4.61
CA LEU A 30 -13.49 2.13 4.17
C LEU A 30 -12.62 0.89 4.03
N GLU A 31 -12.76 -0.07 4.93
CA GLU A 31 -12.03 -1.32 4.87
C GLU A 31 -12.39 -2.14 3.64
N ASP A 32 -13.68 -2.23 3.29
CA ASP A 32 -14.13 -2.89 2.07
C ASP A 32 -13.63 -2.14 0.81
N ALA A 33 -13.67 -0.81 0.81
CA ALA A 33 -13.18 0.01 -0.30
C ALA A 33 -11.67 -0.12 -0.52
N VAL A 34 -10.87 -0.02 0.55
CA VAL A 34 -9.40 -0.20 0.51
C VAL A 34 -9.05 -1.61 0.08
N THR A 35 -9.72 -2.62 0.61
CA THR A 35 -9.44 -4.02 0.25
C THR A 35 -9.69 -4.24 -1.23
N SER A 36 -10.82 -3.75 -1.76
CA SER A 36 -11.13 -3.84 -3.19
C SER A 36 -10.05 -3.15 -4.03
N TYR A 37 -9.70 -1.92 -3.67
CA TYR A 37 -8.67 -1.15 -4.38
C TYR A 37 -7.31 -1.88 -4.40
N LEU A 38 -6.88 -2.43 -3.26
CA LEU A 38 -5.61 -3.16 -3.18
C LEU A 38 -5.61 -4.41 -4.05
N VAL A 39 -6.73 -5.16 -4.09
CA VAL A 39 -6.88 -6.31 -4.97
C VAL A 39 -6.74 -5.89 -6.44
N ASP A 40 -7.43 -4.83 -6.87
CA ASP A 40 -7.37 -4.35 -8.25
C ASP A 40 -5.95 -3.93 -8.65
N VAL A 41 -5.26 -3.18 -7.79
CA VAL A 41 -3.87 -2.77 -8.02
C VAL A 41 -2.93 -3.97 -8.15
N ILE A 42 -3.07 -4.97 -7.28
CA ILE A 42 -2.25 -6.18 -7.31
C ILE A 42 -2.59 -7.06 -8.52
N MET A 43 -3.84 -7.07 -8.97
CA MET A 43 -4.24 -7.76 -10.20
C MET A 43 -3.57 -7.12 -11.41
N GLU A 44 -3.58 -5.78 -11.51
CA GLU A 44 -2.88 -5.06 -12.58
C GLU A 44 -1.37 -5.30 -12.55
N ALA A 45 -0.74 -5.20 -11.37
CA ALA A 45 0.69 -5.49 -11.22
C ALA A 45 1.02 -6.95 -11.60
N ASN A 46 0.15 -7.90 -11.25
CA ASN A 46 0.32 -9.30 -11.66
C ASN A 46 0.20 -9.51 -13.18
N LYS A 47 -0.63 -8.73 -13.88
CA LYS A 47 -0.68 -8.76 -15.36
C LYS A 47 0.67 -8.35 -15.94
N VAL A 48 1.29 -7.29 -15.41
CA VAL A 48 2.63 -6.83 -15.81
C VAL A 48 3.67 -7.94 -15.62
N ARG A 49 3.70 -8.53 -14.43
CA ARG A 49 4.61 -9.65 -14.10
C ARG A 49 4.46 -10.80 -15.09
N ARG A 50 3.22 -11.19 -15.41
CA ARG A 50 2.91 -12.28 -16.34
C ARG A 50 3.35 -11.97 -17.77
N LEU A 51 3.14 -10.74 -18.25
CA LEU A 51 3.61 -10.28 -19.56
C LEU A 51 5.14 -10.32 -19.67
N GLN A 52 5.85 -10.12 -18.56
CA GLN A 52 7.31 -10.25 -18.50
C GLN A 52 7.79 -11.70 -18.32
N HIS A 53 6.88 -12.69 -18.30
CA HIS A 53 7.18 -14.11 -18.09
C HIS A 53 7.97 -14.40 -16.80
N ARG A 54 7.79 -13.58 -15.75
CA ARG A 54 8.49 -13.75 -14.47
C ARG A 54 7.59 -14.44 -13.46
N ASN A 55 8.13 -15.40 -12.71
CA ASN A 55 7.37 -16.07 -11.65
C ASN A 55 7.30 -15.26 -10.35
N LYS A 56 8.34 -14.47 -10.06
CA LYS A 56 8.44 -13.66 -8.84
C LYS A 56 7.86 -12.27 -9.05
N PHE A 57 7.00 -11.84 -8.14
CA PHE A 57 6.51 -10.46 -8.06
C PHE A 57 7.62 -9.51 -7.61
N GLN A 58 7.74 -8.34 -8.23
CA GLN A 58 8.73 -7.32 -7.90
C GLN A 58 8.09 -5.93 -7.77
N GLU A 59 8.82 -5.02 -7.11
CA GLU A 59 8.40 -3.62 -6.95
C GLU A 59 8.16 -2.92 -8.30
N THR A 60 8.91 -3.30 -9.33
CA THR A 60 8.76 -2.76 -10.70
C THR A 60 7.39 -3.04 -11.29
N ASP A 61 6.77 -4.17 -10.95
CA ASP A 61 5.41 -4.53 -11.40
C ASP A 61 4.37 -3.57 -10.81
N LEU A 62 4.50 -3.28 -9.51
CA LEU A 62 3.63 -2.35 -8.80
C LEU A 62 3.81 -0.91 -9.32
N ARG A 63 5.06 -0.48 -9.52
CA ARG A 63 5.36 0.85 -10.09
C ARG A 63 4.71 1.03 -11.47
N PHE A 64 4.77 0.01 -12.33
CA PHE A 64 4.12 0.07 -13.64
C PHE A 64 2.59 0.08 -13.54
N ALA A 65 2.00 -0.69 -12.61
CA ALA A 65 0.55 -0.65 -12.38
C ALA A 65 0.08 0.76 -11.98
N LEU A 66 0.87 1.45 -11.15
CA LEU A 66 0.58 2.81 -10.68
C LEU A 66 1.02 3.93 -11.65
N ARG A 67 1.50 3.63 -12.86
CA ARG A 67 2.07 4.63 -13.80
C ARG A 67 1.14 5.81 -14.17
N LYS A 68 -0.16 5.66 -13.96
CA LYS A 68 -1.18 6.70 -14.25
C LYS A 68 -1.52 7.56 -13.01
N ASP A 69 -0.97 7.23 -11.85
CA ASP A 69 -1.15 7.98 -10.60
C ASP A 69 0.22 8.48 -10.14
N PRO A 70 0.63 9.70 -10.55
CA PRO A 70 1.96 10.21 -10.25
C PRO A 70 2.20 10.42 -8.75
N VAL A 71 1.14 10.70 -7.98
CA VAL A 71 1.25 10.91 -6.53
C VAL A 71 1.56 9.60 -5.82
N LYS A 72 0.80 8.54 -6.11
CA LYS A 72 1.06 7.22 -5.51
C LYS A 72 2.36 6.62 -6.01
N LEU A 73 2.70 6.80 -7.28
CA LEU A 73 3.97 6.34 -7.85
C LEU A 73 5.16 7.03 -7.16
N GLY A 74 5.11 8.36 -6.98
CA GLY A 74 6.11 9.12 -6.25
C GLY A 74 6.25 8.60 -4.81
N ARG A 75 5.13 8.39 -4.11
CA ARG A 75 5.16 7.87 -2.75
C ARG A 75 5.80 6.48 -2.64
N VAL A 76 5.54 5.58 -3.59
CA VAL A 76 6.20 4.25 -3.63
C VAL A 76 7.71 4.39 -3.82
N HIS A 77 8.14 5.32 -4.69
CA HIS A 77 9.55 5.61 -4.90
C HIS A 77 10.23 6.09 -3.61
N ASP A 78 9.65 7.08 -2.93
CA ASP A 78 10.19 7.65 -1.70
C ASP A 78 10.34 6.60 -0.60
N LEU A 79 9.29 5.78 -0.39
CA LEU A 79 9.30 4.71 0.62
C LEU A 79 10.34 3.63 0.31
N SER A 80 10.51 3.25 -0.96
CA SER A 80 11.53 2.29 -1.39
C SER A 80 12.94 2.84 -1.17
N THR A 81 13.18 4.11 -1.48
CA THR A 81 14.46 4.79 -1.23
C THR A 81 14.78 4.84 0.25
N LEU A 82 13.84 5.29 1.08
CA LEU A 82 14.02 5.35 2.53
C LEU A 82 14.31 3.97 3.14
N THR A 83 13.62 2.93 2.67
CA THR A 83 13.85 1.55 3.13
C THR A 83 15.27 1.08 2.82
N LYS A 84 15.82 1.45 1.66
CA LYS A 84 17.20 1.12 1.28
C LYS A 84 18.21 1.86 2.16
N GLU A 85 17.94 3.12 2.47
CA GLU A 85 18.78 3.92 3.37
C GLU A 85 18.82 3.33 4.78
N ILE A 86 17.64 3.00 5.35
CA ILE A 86 17.54 2.32 6.65
C ILE A 86 18.30 0.99 6.63
N SER A 87 18.13 0.18 5.58
CA SER A 87 18.85 -1.10 5.45
C SER A 87 20.36 -0.91 5.37
N LYS A 88 20.84 0.14 4.66
CA LYS A 88 22.26 0.48 4.59
C LYS A 88 22.80 0.93 5.94
N ALA A 89 22.05 1.75 6.68
CA ALA A 89 22.42 2.20 8.02
C ALA A 89 22.54 1.02 8.99
N ASN A 90 21.55 0.11 9.01
CA ASN A 90 21.58 -1.06 9.89
C ASN A 90 22.81 -1.94 9.65
N LYS A 91 23.23 -2.14 8.40
CA LYS A 91 24.44 -2.90 8.06
C LYS A 91 25.76 -2.26 8.52
N MET A 92 25.76 -0.98 8.89
CA MET A 92 26.95 -0.32 9.43
C MET A 92 27.12 -0.58 10.93
N PHE A 93 26.06 -1.05 11.60
CA PHE A 93 26.07 -1.38 13.03
C PHE A 93 26.32 -2.88 13.29
N ASP A 94 26.16 -3.73 12.27
CA ASP A 94 26.58 -5.14 12.27
C ASP A 94 28.06 -5.29 11.86
#